data_AF-A0A1M5XW12-F1
#
_entry.id   AF-A0A1M5XW12-F1
#
_cell.length_a   1.000
_cell.length_b   1.000
_cell.length_c   1.000
_cell.angle_alpha   90.00
_cell.angle_beta   90.00
_cell.angle_gamma   90.00
#
_symmetry.space_group_name_H-M   'P 1'
#
loop_
_entity.id
_entity.type
_entity.pdbx_description
1 polymer ?
#
loop_
_entity_poly.entity_id
_entity_poly.type
_entity_poly.pdbx_seq_one_letter_code
_entity_poly.pdbx_strand_id
1 'polypeptide(L)'
;MTEVGKMIRDDGVREGMEKGIEKGIEKGIEKGIEKGKAELLVKQLTKKFGNLSEEYENKIMKLSDRVLDIISIDIFELESLDELDKYF
;
A
#
# COMPACT_ATOMS: atom_id res chain seq x y z
N MET A 1 -7.67 -10.19 -45.17
CA MET A 1 -8.29 -9.91 -43.85
C MET A 1 -9.62 -9.24 -44.11
N THR A 2 -10.73 -9.85 -43.67
CA THR A 2 -12.08 -9.30 -43.85
C THR A 2 -12.29 -8.07 -42.96
N GLU A 3 -13.25 -7.24 -43.31
CA GLU A 3 -13.65 -6.09 -42.50
C GLU A 3 -14.07 -6.50 -41.08
N VAL A 4 -14.82 -7.61 -40.98
CA VAL A 4 -15.18 -8.26 -39.71
C VAL A 4 -13.94 -8.67 -38.90
N GLY A 5 -12.92 -9.25 -39.56
CA GLY A 5 -11.69 -9.65 -38.88
C GLY A 5 -10.85 -8.47 -38.37
N LYS A 6 -10.90 -7.32 -39.05
CA LYS A 6 -10.28 -6.08 -38.56
C LYS A 6 -11.03 -5.54 -37.33
N MET A 7 -12.36 -5.48 -37.40
CA MET A 7 -13.19 -5.01 -36.29
C MET A 7 -12.96 -5.83 -35.02
N ILE A 8 -13.02 -7.16 -35.10
CA ILE A 8 -12.78 -8.04 -33.94
C ILE A 8 -11.40 -7.80 -33.32
N ARG A 9 -10.36 -7.65 -34.14
CA ARG A 9 -9.00 -7.39 -33.64
C ARG A 9 -8.92 -6.02 -32.97
N ASP A 10 -9.46 -4.99 -33.60
CA ASP A 10 -9.38 -3.62 -33.11
C ASP A 10 -10.22 -3.44 -31.83
N ASP A 11 -11.34 -4.14 -31.71
CA ASP A 11 -12.13 -4.23 -30.46
C ASP A 11 -11.36 -4.95 -29.35
N GLY A 12 -10.75 -6.11 -29.66
CA GLY A 12 -9.96 -6.85 -28.67
C GLY A 12 -8.74 -6.08 -28.16
N VAL A 13 -8.07 -5.31 -29.03
CA VAL A 13 -6.97 -4.43 -28.62
C VAL A 13 -7.47 -3.30 -27.71
N ARG A 14 -8.61 -2.69 -28.05
CA ARG A 14 -9.21 -1.62 -27.24
C ARG A 14 -9.61 -2.11 -25.86
N GLU A 15 -10.32 -3.23 -25.80
CA GLU A 15 -10.75 -3.86 -24.54
C GLU A 15 -9.56 -4.28 -23.68
N GLY A 16 -8.52 -4.85 -24.30
CA GLY A 16 -7.28 -5.21 -23.62
C GLY A 16 -6.56 -4.00 -23.03
N MET A 17 -6.52 -2.88 -23.76
CA MET A 17 -5.93 -1.63 -23.29
C MET A 17 -6.74 -1.00 -22.15
N GLU A 18 -8.06 -0.93 -22.28
CA GLU A 18 -8.96 -0.42 -21.24
C GLU A 18 -8.81 -1.21 -19.94
N LYS A 19 -8.89 -2.55 -20.01
CA LYS A 19 -8.69 -3.44 -18.85
C LYS A 19 -7.29 -3.31 -18.25
N GLY A 20 -6.27 -3.11 -19.09
CA GLY A 20 -4.89 -2.93 -18.65
C GLY A 20 -4.72 -1.62 -17.86
N ILE A 21 -5.30 -0.53 -18.35
CA ILE A 21 -5.28 0.78 -17.68
C ILE A 21 -6.05 0.73 -16.37
N GLU A 22 -7.26 0.17 -16.37
CA GLU A 22 -8.10 0.04 -15.17
C GLU A 22 -7.37 -0.72 -14.05
N LYS A 23 -6.84 -1.91 -14.35
CA LYS A 23 -6.05 -2.71 -13.40
C LYS A 23 -4.78 -2.02 -12.94
N GLY A 24 -4.15 -1.24 -13.82
CA GLY A 24 -2.96 -0.47 -13.49
C GLY A 24 -3.25 0.65 -12.50
N ILE A 25 -4.33 1.38 -12.71
CA ILE A 25 -4.79 2.46 -11.83
C ILE A 25 -5.20 1.90 -10.47
N GLU A 26 -6.01 0.85 -10.44
CA GLU A 26 -6.47 0.22 -9.20
C GLU A 26 -5.30 -0.22 -8.31
N LYS A 27 -4.36 -1.00 -8.88
CA LYS A 27 -3.15 -1.44 -8.16
C LYS A 27 -2.26 -0.28 -7.74
N GLY A 28 -2.20 0.78 -8.55
CA GLY A 28 -1.42 1.97 -8.24
C GLY A 28 -1.98 2.73 -7.03
N ILE A 29 -3.31 2.89 -6.98
CA ILE A 29 -4.02 3.53 -5.88
C ILE A 29 -3.87 2.71 -4.60
N GLU A 30 -4.12 1.40 -4.66
CA GLU A 30 -4.00 0.49 -3.50
C GLU A 30 -2.60 0.57 -2.87
N LYS A 31 -1.55 0.39 -3.68
CA LYS A 31 -0.16 0.52 -3.21
C LYS A 31 0.17 1.91 -2.68
N GLY A 32 -0.40 2.95 -3.29
CA GLY A 32 -0.23 4.34 -2.85
C GLY A 32 -0.83 4.57 -1.46
N ILE A 33 -2.02 4.02 -1.21
CA ILE A 33 -2.70 4.11 0.08
C ILE A 33 -1.92 3.35 1.16
N GLU A 34 -1.52 2.10 0.90
CA GLU A 34 -0.74 1.29 1.85
C GLU A 34 0.58 1.99 2.21
N LYS A 35 1.31 2.48 1.21
CA LYS A 35 2.55 3.22 1.42
C LYS A 35 2.31 4.49 2.23
N GLY A 36 1.24 5.24 1.93
CA GLY A 36 0.88 6.45 2.65
C GLY A 36 0.55 6.19 4.12
N LYS A 37 -0.18 5.10 4.43
CA LYS A 37 -0.46 4.67 5.80
C LYS A 37 0.82 4.34 6.56
N ALA A 38 1.72 3.55 5.96
CA ALA A 38 3.00 3.19 6.58
C ALA A 38 3.88 4.42 6.86
N GLU A 39 4.03 5.32 5.89
CA GLU A 39 4.80 6.57 6.06
C GLU A 39 4.20 7.48 7.15
N LEU A 40 2.88 7.56 7.23
CA LEU A 40 2.20 8.32 8.27
C LEU A 40 2.44 7.70 9.65
N LEU A 41 2.32 6.37 9.76
CA LEU A 41 2.54 5.66 11.01
C LEU A 41 3.98 5.83 11.51
N VAL A 42 4.97 5.72 10.62
CA VAL A 42 6.38 6.03 10.93
C VAL A 42 6.51 7.43 11.51
N LYS A 43 5.93 8.46 10.87
CA LYS A 43 5.97 9.84 11.37
C LYS A 43 5.32 9.99 12.75
N GLN A 44 4.21 9.31 13.00
CA GLN A 44 3.53 9.33 14.30
C GLN A 44 4.36 8.66 15.40
N LEU A 45 4.94 7.49 15.12
CA LEU A 45 5.81 6.78 16.06
C LEU A 45 7.10 7.55 16.34
N THR A 46 7.73 8.12 15.32
CA THR A 46 8.88 9.03 15.49
C THR A 46 8.50 10.25 16.31
N LYS A 47 7.28 10.80 16.13
CA LYS A 47 6.83 11.93 16.96
C LYS A 47 6.58 11.52 18.42
N LYS A 48 6.05 10.32 18.68
CA LYS A 48 5.71 9.85 20.02
C LYS A 48 6.92 9.38 20.83
N PHE A 49 7.79 8.59 20.21
CA PHE A 49 8.91 7.92 20.87
C PHE A 49 10.27 8.55 20.58
N GLY A 50 10.32 9.57 19.72
CA GLY A 50 11.56 10.21 19.30
C GLY A 50 12.19 9.49 18.11
N ASN A 51 13.46 9.12 18.19
CA ASN A 51 14.13 8.57 17.00
C ASN A 51 13.73 7.10 16.78
N LEU A 52 12.95 6.85 15.72
CA LEU A 52 12.67 5.49 15.26
C LEU A 52 13.90 4.96 14.51
N SER A 53 14.31 3.72 14.78
CA SER A 53 15.44 3.12 14.06
C SER A 53 15.05 2.77 12.62
N GLU A 54 16.01 2.78 11.70
CA GLU A 54 15.79 2.31 10.33
C GLU A 54 15.24 0.88 10.28
N GLU A 55 15.55 0.05 11.27
CA GLU A 55 15.01 -1.31 11.37
C GLU A 55 13.48 -1.29 11.52
N TYR A 56 12.96 -0.51 12.48
CA TYR A 56 11.51 -0.40 12.70
C TYR A 56 10.81 0.26 11.51
N GLU A 57 11.41 1.30 10.91
CA GLU A 57 10.86 1.91 9.70
C GLU A 57 10.72 0.89 8.56
N ASN A 58 11.76 0.09 8.31
CA ASN A 58 11.73 -0.94 7.28
C ASN A 58 10.73 -2.06 7.57
N LYS A 59 10.54 -2.43 8.84
CA LYS A 59 9.50 -3.38 9.23
C LYS A 59 8.11 -2.82 8.93
N ILE A 60 7.82 -1.59 9.38
CA ILE A 60 6.53 -0.91 9.18
C ILE A 60 6.21 -0.75 7.68
N MET A 61 7.17 -0.35 6.87
CA MET A 61 6.99 -0.17 5.41
C MET A 61 6.66 -1.46 4.66
N LYS A 62 6.83 -2.63 5.28
CA LYS A 62 6.52 -3.95 4.71
C LYS A 62 5.27 -4.60 5.31
N LEU A 63 4.64 -3.96 6.29
CA LEU A 63 3.44 -4.48 6.91
C LEU A 63 2.24 -4.43 5.96
N SER A 64 1.34 -5.40 6.10
CA SER A 64 0.05 -5.36 5.42
C SER A 64 -0.84 -4.24 5.97
N ASP A 65 -1.75 -3.73 5.15
CA ASP A 65 -2.75 -2.71 5.50
C ASP A 65 -3.44 -2.97 6.84
N ARG A 66 -3.85 -4.22 7.08
CA ARG A 66 -4.52 -4.64 8.32
C ARG A 66 -3.65 -4.44 9.57
N VAL A 67 -2.36 -4.74 9.49
CA VAL A 67 -1.46 -4.59 10.64
C VAL A 67 -1.17 -3.11 10.87
N LEU A 68 -1.02 -2.32 9.81
CA LEU A 68 -0.91 -0.86 9.93
C LEU A 68 -2.11 -0.25 10.65
N ASP A 69 -3.33 -0.71 10.34
CA ASP A 69 -4.55 -0.25 11.01
C ASP A 69 -4.58 -0.65 12.49
N ILE A 70 -4.15 -1.87 12.83
CA ILE A 70 -4.06 -2.32 14.24
C ILE A 70 -3.09 -1.43 15.02
N ILE A 71 -1.87 -1.24 14.51
CA ILE A 71 -0.88 -0.38 15.19
C ILE A 71 -1.40 1.05 15.29
N SER A 72 -2.12 1.56 14.28
CA SER A 72 -2.69 2.91 14.29
C SER A 72 -3.76 3.11 15.36
N ILE A 73 -4.50 2.06 15.72
CA ILE A 73 -5.46 2.07 16.83
C ILE A 73 -4.69 2.03 18.16
N ASP A 74 -3.75 1.10 18.27
CA ASP A 74 -3.05 0.83 19.52
C ASP A 74 -1.95 1.86 19.83
N ILE A 75 -1.57 2.73 18.88
CA ILE A 75 -0.44 3.65 18.99
C ILE A 75 -0.51 4.56 20.22
N PHE A 76 -1.71 4.95 20.64
CA PHE A 76 -1.90 5.82 21.80
C PHE A 76 -1.59 5.10 23.11
N GLU A 77 -1.71 3.77 23.11
CA GLU A 77 -1.62 2.90 24.28
C GLU A 77 -0.22 2.33 24.45
N LEU A 78 0.60 2.35 23.40
CA LEU A 78 2.01 1.94 23.46
C LEU A 78 2.81 2.86 24.40
N GLU A 79 3.54 2.30 25.34
CA GLU A 79 4.41 3.05 26.27
C GLU A 79 5.88 3.07 25.81
N SER A 80 6.28 2.11 24.97
CA SER A 80 7.65 2.00 24.44
C SER A 80 7.69 1.48 22.99
N LEU A 81 8.84 1.67 22.32
CA LEU A 81 9.06 1.13 20.97
C LEU A 81 9.09 -0.40 20.94
N ASP A 82 9.58 -1.04 22.00
CA ASP A 82 9.71 -2.50 22.07
C ASP A 82 8.35 -3.21 22.04
N GLU A 83 7.27 -2.52 22.44
CA GLU A 83 5.92 -3.05 22.31
C GLU A 83 5.45 -3.19 20.86
N LEU A 84 6.14 -2.58 19.88
CA LEU A 84 5.85 -2.79 18.46
C LEU A 84 6.23 -4.20 18.01
N ASP A 85 7.12 -4.89 18.73
CA ASP A 85 7.56 -6.24 18.36
C ASP A 85 6.43 -7.28 18.34
N LYS A 86 5.30 -7.00 18.99
CA LYS A 86 4.11 -7.88 18.94
C LYS A 86 3.37 -7.86 17.59
N TYR A 87 3.71 -6.94 16.69
CA TYR A 87 3.05 -6.78 15.39
C TYR A 87 3.89 -7.23 14.19
N PHE A 88 5.17 -7.57 14.40
CA PHE A 88 6.08 -8.03 13.35
C PHE A 88 6.15 -9.56 13.30
#